data_AF-A0A7X0P5J2-F1
#
_entry.id   AF-A0A7X0P5J2-F1
#
_cell.length_a   1.000
_cell.length_b   1.000
_cell.length_c   1.000
_cell.angle_alpha   90.00
_cell.angle_beta   90.00
_cell.angle_gamma   90.00
#
_symmetry.space_group_name_H-M   'P 1'
#
loop_
_entity.id
_entity.type
_entity.pdbx_description
1 polymer ?
#
loop_
_entity_poly.entity_id
_entity_poly.type
_entity_poly.pdbx_seq_one_letter_code
_entity_poly.pdbx_strand_id
1 'polypeptide(L)'
;MAGLDIHFDALDDCRTASRTLTGRFGGLADDYPAARPDSTIFGRVGGASALADAVREVETTCDSEFGKAKSLLESVERALDLVQSNVRRANDPS
;
A
#
# COMPACT_ATOMS: atom_id res chain seq x y z
N MET A 1 20.04 -24.44 -16.99
CA MET A 1 18.79 -23.88 -16.46
C MET A 1 18.77 -22.35 -16.42
N ALA A 2 19.66 -21.63 -17.14
CA ALA A 2 19.80 -20.17 -17.04
C ALA A 2 18.51 -19.36 -17.34
N GLY A 3 17.59 -19.87 -18.15
CA GLY A 3 16.30 -19.20 -18.40
C GLY A 3 15.38 -19.21 -17.17
N LEU A 4 15.44 -20.24 -16.32
CA LEU A 4 14.61 -20.35 -15.13
C LEU A 4 15.14 -19.45 -13.99
N ASP A 5 16.46 -19.30 -13.89
CA ASP A 5 17.11 -18.39 -12.93
C ASP A 5 16.69 -16.93 -13.21
N ILE A 6 16.65 -16.50 -14.47
CA ILE A 6 16.16 -15.17 -14.88
C ILE A 6 14.69 -14.95 -14.45
N HIS A 7 13.85 -15.99 -14.53
CA HIS A 7 12.46 -15.90 -14.07
C HIS A 7 12.36 -15.82 -12.53
N PHE A 8 13.26 -16.47 -11.79
CA PHE A 8 13.30 -16.35 -10.33
C PHE A 8 13.79 -14.98 -9.88
N ASP A 9 14.82 -14.43 -10.53
CA ASP A 9 15.33 -13.08 -10.25
C ASP A 9 14.25 -12.03 -10.53
N ALA A 10 13.55 -12.13 -11.66
CA ALA A 10 12.46 -11.21 -11.99
C ALA A 10 11.27 -11.27 -11.01
N LEU A 11 10.97 -12.46 -10.46
CA LEU A 11 9.94 -12.62 -9.42
C LEU A 11 10.38 -12.00 -8.10
N ASP A 12 11.65 -12.11 -7.75
CA ASP A 12 12.20 -11.53 -6.51
C ASP A 12 12.32 -10.00 -6.60
N ASP A 13 12.66 -9.46 -7.77
CA ASP A 13 12.61 -8.03 -8.07
C ASP A 13 11.18 -7.49 -7.94
N CYS A 14 10.19 -8.18 -8.52
CA CYS A 14 8.78 -7.82 -8.37
C CYS A 14 8.34 -7.83 -6.90
N ARG A 15 8.75 -8.84 -6.13
CA ARG A 15 8.43 -8.93 -4.70
C ARG A 15 9.05 -7.78 -3.91
N THR A 16 10.31 -7.46 -4.19
CA THR A 16 11.05 -6.37 -3.54
C THR A 16 10.41 -5.01 -3.83
N ALA A 17 10.02 -4.78 -5.08
CA ALA A 17 9.29 -3.58 -5.47
C ALA A 17 7.93 -3.49 -4.77
N SER A 18 7.18 -4.60 -4.71
CA SER A 18 5.88 -4.66 -4.02
C SER A 18 6.02 -4.32 -2.53
N ARG A 19 6.96 -4.96 -1.83
CA ARG A 19 7.24 -4.68 -0.40
C ARG A 19 7.62 -3.24 -0.14
N THR A 20 8.44 -2.66 -1.01
CA THR A 20 8.84 -1.25 -0.91
C THR A 20 7.63 -0.32 -1.01
N LEU A 21 6.72 -0.61 -1.95
CA LEU A 21 5.49 0.17 -2.12
C LEU A 21 4.53 -0.05 -0.94
N THR A 22 4.36 -1.29 -0.46
CA THR A 22 3.54 -1.62 0.70
C THR A 22 4.01 -0.84 1.93
N GLY A 23 5.32 -0.75 2.16
CA GLY A 23 5.89 0.03 3.25
C GLY A 23 5.63 1.53 3.13
N ARG A 24 5.74 2.10 1.93
CA ARG A 24 5.45 3.53 1.68
C ARG A 24 3.97 3.87 1.88
N PHE A 25 3.07 3.05 1.34
CA PHE A 25 1.64 3.23 1.54
C PHE A 25 1.22 2.95 2.98
N GLY A 26 1.88 2.01 3.66
CA GLY A 26 1.69 1.78 5.09
C GLY A 26 2.05 3.00 5.92
N GLY A 27 3.24 3.57 5.74
CA GLY A 27 3.64 4.78 6.46
C GLY A 27 2.74 5.98 6.15
N LEU A 28 2.31 6.14 4.89
CA LEU A 28 1.37 7.19 4.53
C LEU A 28 -0.02 6.95 5.14
N ALA A 29 -0.51 5.71 5.18
CA ALA A 29 -1.76 5.38 5.83
C ALA A 29 -1.70 5.61 7.35
N ASP A 30 -0.56 5.33 8.00
CA ASP A 30 -0.38 5.57 9.44
C ASP A 30 -0.42 7.07 9.79
N ASP A 31 -0.08 7.95 8.84
CA ASP A 31 -0.14 9.41 8.99
C ASP A 31 -1.57 9.98 8.79
N TYR A 32 -2.51 9.19 8.24
CA TYR A 32 -3.89 9.61 8.00
C TYR A 32 -4.93 8.81 8.82
N PRO A 33 -6.03 9.44 9.25
CA PRO A 33 -6.23 10.89 9.29
C PRO A 33 -5.29 11.54 10.32
N ALA A 34 -4.67 12.66 9.96
CA ALA A 34 -3.79 13.40 10.83
C ALA A 34 -4.61 14.04 11.96
N ALA A 35 -4.77 13.31 13.08
CA ALA A 35 -5.40 13.74 14.33
C ALA A 35 -6.48 14.83 14.18
N ARG A 36 -7.74 14.42 13.92
CA ARG A 36 -8.96 15.25 13.74
C ARG A 36 -8.70 16.76 13.56
N PRO A 37 -8.80 17.30 12.34
CA PRO A 37 -8.81 18.73 12.16
C PRO A 37 -10.04 19.33 12.86
N ASP A 38 -9.88 19.97 14.01
CA ASP A 38 -10.92 20.78 14.63
C ASP A 38 -10.92 22.17 13.99
N SER A 39 -12.09 22.78 13.87
CA SER A 39 -12.31 24.17 13.47
C SER A 39 -11.38 25.16 14.19
N THR A 40 -10.93 24.84 15.40
CA THR A 40 -9.98 25.63 16.18
C THR A 40 -8.60 25.80 15.52
N ILE A 41 -8.19 24.87 14.65
CA ILE A 41 -6.92 24.94 13.91
C ILE A 41 -6.94 26.07 12.87
N PHE A 42 -8.11 26.38 12.32
CA PHE A 42 -8.32 27.47 11.38
C PHE A 42 -8.67 28.79 12.09
N GLY A 43 -8.82 28.79 13.42
CA GLY A 43 -9.24 29.93 14.22
C GLY A 43 -10.76 30.20 14.17
N ARG A 44 -11.22 31.24 14.89
CA ARG A 44 -12.64 31.63 14.98
C ARG A 44 -13.14 32.45 13.77
N VAL A 45 -12.70 32.09 12.57
CA VAL A 45 -13.11 32.78 11.33
C VAL A 45 -14.40 32.16 10.80
N GLY A 46 -15.32 32.97 10.29
CA GLY A 46 -16.55 32.48 9.66
C GLY A 46 -16.20 31.53 8.51
N GLY A 47 -16.77 30.32 8.51
CA GLY A 47 -16.46 29.27 7.52
C GLY A 47 -15.35 28.29 7.93
N ALA A 48 -14.66 28.50 9.06
CA ALA A 48 -13.63 27.59 9.57
C ALA A 48 -14.14 26.16 9.82
N SER A 49 -15.41 26.00 10.22
CA SER A 49 -16.04 24.68 10.39
C SER A 49 -16.21 23.95 9.06
N ALA A 50 -16.71 24.62 8.02
CA ALA A 50 -16.89 24.04 6.70
C ALA A 50 -15.55 23.64 6.06
N LEU A 51 -14.51 24.45 6.27
CA LEU A 51 -13.15 24.10 5.85
C LEU A 51 -12.62 22.88 6.61
N ALA A 52 -12.82 22.82 7.93
CA ALA A 52 -12.41 21.66 8.73
C ALA A 52 -13.13 20.37 8.30
N ASP A 53 -14.41 20.45 7.93
CA ASP A 53 -15.16 19.32 7.41
C ASP A 53 -14.63 18.87 6.04
N ALA A 54 -14.34 19.80 5.14
CA ALA A 54 -13.74 19.49 3.84
C ALA A 54 -12.36 18.84 3.97
N VAL A 55 -11.52 19.34 4.89
CA VAL A 55 -10.21 18.73 5.17
C VAL A 55 -10.39 17.33 5.76
N ARG A 56 -11.34 17.14 6.68
CA ARG A 56 -11.66 15.82 7.25
C ARG A 56 -12.11 14.82 6.18
N GLU A 57 -12.90 15.26 5.21
CA GLU A 57 -13.34 14.42 4.10
C GLU A 57 -12.18 13.96 3.23
N VAL A 58 -11.25 14.88 2.90
CA VAL A 58 -10.02 14.54 2.16
C VAL A 58 -9.18 13.54 2.94
N GLU A 59 -8.92 13.78 4.23
CA GLU A 59 -8.13 12.87 5.07
C GLU A 59 -8.74 11.47 5.16
N THR A 60 -10.06 11.38 5.33
CA THR A 60 -10.78 10.10 5.38
C THR A 60 -10.72 9.36 4.04
N THR A 61 -10.77 10.10 2.94
CA THR A 61 -10.64 9.54 1.60
C THR A 61 -9.23 9.00 1.36
N CYS A 62 -8.20 9.76 1.76
CA CYS A 62 -6.81 9.34 1.68
C CYS A 62 -6.55 8.05 2.47
N ASP A 63 -6.99 7.99 3.73
CA ASP A 63 -6.87 6.78 4.57
C ASP A 63 -7.49 5.54 3.89
N SER A 64 -8.73 5.67 3.39
CA SER A 64 -9.43 4.59 2.68
C SER A 64 -8.69 4.11 1.44
N GLU A 65 -8.21 5.03 0.58
CA GLU A 65 -7.53 4.67 -0.65
C GLU A 65 -6.13 4.08 -0.39
N PHE A 66 -5.38 4.59 0.59
CA PHE A 66 -4.08 4.03 0.97
C PHE A 66 -4.23 2.64 1.62
N GLY A 67 -5.27 2.44 2.44
CA GLY A 67 -5.60 1.11 2.98
C GLY A 67 -5.94 0.08 1.89
N LYS A 68 -6.68 0.48 0.86
CA LYS A 68 -6.96 -0.36 -0.33
C LYS A 68 -5.69 -0.68 -1.10
N ALA A 69 -4.84 0.33 -1.36
CA ALA A 69 -3.58 0.16 -2.07
C ALA A 69 -2.67 -0.85 -1.34
N LYS A 70 -2.54 -0.73 -0.02
CA LYS A 70 -1.82 -1.69 0.83
C LYS A 70 -2.36 -3.11 0.68
N SER A 71 -3.68 -3.29 0.79
CA SER A 71 -4.34 -4.60 0.66
C SER A 71 -4.09 -5.27 -0.71
N LEU A 72 -4.08 -4.46 -1.78
CA LEU A 72 -3.77 -4.94 -3.13
C LEU A 72 -2.31 -5.38 -3.26
N LEU A 73 -1.36 -4.60 -2.73
CA LEU A 73 0.06 -4.96 -2.77
C LEU A 73 0.35 -6.23 -1.95
N GLU A 74 -0.27 -6.40 -0.78
CA GLU A 74 -0.20 -7.65 -0.01
C GLU A 74 -0.77 -8.86 -0.78
N SER A 75 -1.76 -8.62 -1.65
CA SER A 75 -2.32 -9.67 -2.52
C SER A 75 -1.37 -10.02 -3.65
N VAL A 76 -0.67 -9.03 -4.22
CA VAL A 76 0.39 -9.24 -5.23
C VAL A 76 1.55 -10.03 -4.64
N GLU A 77 2.02 -9.68 -3.43
CA GLU A 77 3.09 -10.42 -2.76
C GLU A 77 2.73 -11.90 -2.57
N ARG A 78 1.51 -12.19 -2.10
CA ARG A 78 1.00 -13.56 -1.95
C ARG A 78 0.93 -14.31 -3.29
N ALA A 79 0.53 -13.63 -4.36
CA ALA A 79 0.50 -14.22 -5.69
C ALA A 79 1.91 -14.56 -6.19
N LEU A 80 2.89 -13.67 -5.97
CA LEU A 80 4.29 -13.91 -6.33
C LEU A 80 4.89 -15.09 -5.55
N ASP A 81 4.59 -15.21 -4.25
CA ASP A 81 4.99 -16.36 -3.41
C ASP A 81 4.45 -17.69 -3.95
N LEU A 82 3.18 -17.70 -4.38
CA LEU A 82 2.54 -18.89 -4.96
C LEU A 82 3.19 -19.27 -6.30
N VAL A 83 3.42 -18.30 -7.18
CA VAL A 83 4.09 -18.52 -8.47
C VAL A 83 5.48 -19.10 -8.24
N GLN A 84 6.28 -18.51 -7.35
CA GLN A 84 7.62 -19.01 -7.05
C GLN A 84 7.59 -20.46 -6.53
N SER A 85 6.64 -20.77 -5.64
CA SER A 85 6.46 -22.12 -5.09
C SER A 85 6.09 -23.14 -6.17
N ASN A 86 5.19 -22.77 -7.09
CA ASN A 86 4.77 -23.62 -8.20
C ASN A 86 5.93 -23.86 -9.18
N VAL A 87 6.70 -22.83 -9.52
CA VAL A 87 7.87 -22.97 -10.41
C VAL A 87 8.92 -23.90 -9.77
N ARG A 88 9.19 -23.77 -8.47
CA ARG A 88 10.10 -24.68 -7.76
C ARG A 88 9.61 -26.12 -7.79
N ARG A 89 8.32 -26.36 -7.53
CA ARG A 89 7.72 -27.70 -7.58
C ARG A 89 7.76 -28.31 -8.97
N ALA A 90 7.56 -27.51 -10.01
CA ALA A 90 7.67 -27.97 -11.39
C ALA A 90 9.12 -28.27 -11.81
N ASN A 91 10.10 -27.61 -11.20
CA ASN A 91 11.52 -27.81 -11.47
C ASN A 91 12.16 -28.97 -10.68
N ASP A 92 11.60 -29.32 -9.51
CA ASP A 92 11.87 -30.55 -8.78
C ASP A 92 10.65 -31.49 -8.78
N PRO A 93 10.26 -32.04 -9.95
CA PRO A 93 9.22 -33.06 -10.00
C PRO A 93 9.84 -34.37 -9.52
N SER A 94 9.65 -34.70 -8.23
CA SER A 94 9.88 -36.06 -7.73
C SER A 94 9.13 -37.10 -8.54
#